data_AF-A0A7S2DTJ0-F1
#
_entry.id   AF-A0A7S2DTJ0-F1
#
_cell.length_a   1.000
_cell.length_b   1.000
_cell.length_c   1.000
_cell.angle_alpha   90.00
_cell.angle_beta   90.00
_cell.angle_gamma   90.00
#
_symmetry.space_group_name_H-M   'P 1'
#
loop_
_entity.id
_entity.type
_entity.pdbx_description
1 polymer ?
#
loop_
_entity_poly.entity_id
_entity_poly.type
_entity_poly.pdbx_seq_one_letter_code
_entity_poly.pdbx_strand_id
1 'polypeptide(L)'
;MSASYATIGILLVRLALLAVRGCEGADPSIPHTHSGSFTKYERLRPNKVGFTVDQTMENKLLEGPIVTVQHLPDNILRTASVQNVAAPPEIVWGLLLDFDTYHQRVEGIKICKVYSKKWTLGGTQVICADYTARIGTFNVRYFMEHTYEPIKNSMTWALDYSRRSDLHDSVGYWYVESHNGGSRVFYTTDALLPPWIPSPIKNAFANRAMRRNVARLEPACLEAMARRKGKGGGLGFKRGPLQGFGRSKAS
;
A
#
# COMPACT_ATOMS: atom_id res chain seq x y z
N MET A 1 20.67 19.93 60.05
CA MET A 1 20.72 18.98 58.90
C MET A 1 19.32 18.69 58.38
N SER A 2 18.63 19.68 57.77
CA SER A 2 17.24 19.50 57.31
C SER A 2 16.89 20.24 56.02
N ALA A 3 17.82 21.00 55.44
CA ALA A 3 17.56 21.83 54.24
C ALA A 3 17.95 21.16 52.91
N SER A 4 18.51 19.94 52.92
CA SER A 4 19.05 19.31 51.70
C SER A 4 18.10 18.32 51.01
N TYR A 5 17.11 17.77 51.72
CA TYR A 5 16.19 16.76 51.16
C TYR A 5 15.00 17.35 50.40
N ALA A 6 14.54 18.56 50.76
CA ALA A 6 13.39 19.19 50.12
C ALA A 6 13.68 19.64 48.67
N THR A 7 14.90 20.11 48.40
CA THR A 7 15.30 20.61 47.08
C THR A 7 15.55 19.49 46.06
N ILE A 8 16.04 18.33 46.53
CA ILE A 8 16.27 17.13 45.70
C ILE A 8 14.93 16.47 45.32
N GLY A 9 13.95 16.46 46.23
CA GLY A 9 12.61 15.95 45.95
C GLY A 9 11.84 16.75 44.90
N ILE A 10 11.94 18.08 44.92
CA ILE A 10 11.25 18.96 43.95
C ILE A 10 11.89 18.86 42.55
N LEU A 11 13.20 18.60 42.46
CA LEU A 11 13.89 18.44 41.17
C LEU A 11 13.52 17.12 40.48
N LEU A 12 13.34 16.03 41.25
CA LEU A 12 12.92 14.73 40.72
C LEU A 12 11.45 14.71 40.25
N VAL A 13 10.57 15.46 40.92
CA VAL A 13 9.17 15.62 40.47
C VAL A 13 9.07 16.45 39.19
N ARG A 14 9.94 17.47 38.99
CA ARG A 14 10.00 18.23 37.73
C ARG A 14 10.64 17.45 36.57
N LEU A 15 11.63 16.59 36.83
CA LEU A 15 12.17 15.68 35.79
C LEU A 15 11.16 14.58 35.41
N ALA A 16 10.35 14.10 36.36
CA ALA A 16 9.28 13.14 36.08
C ALA A 16 8.09 13.77 35.33
N LEU A 17 7.76 15.04 35.56
CA LEU A 17 6.71 15.77 34.83
C LEU A 17 7.13 16.20 33.42
N LEU A 18 8.43 16.34 33.14
CA LEU A 18 8.95 16.57 31.78
C LEU A 18 9.08 15.28 30.94
N ALA A 19 8.93 14.11 31.55
CA ALA A 19 8.90 12.81 30.88
C ALA A 19 7.50 12.38 30.38
N VAL A 20 6.46 13.21 30.60
CA VAL A 20 5.10 12.99 30.08
C VAL A 20 4.76 14.02 28.99
N ARG A 21 5.70 14.26 28.06
CA ARG A 21 5.24 14.51 26.69
C ARG A 21 4.89 13.13 26.14
N GLY A 22 3.64 12.73 26.38
CA GLY A 22 3.12 11.47 25.88
C GLY A 22 3.56 11.29 24.44
N CYS A 23 4.18 10.16 24.14
CA CYS A 23 4.17 9.62 22.80
C CYS A 23 2.68 9.34 22.53
N GLU A 24 1.94 10.35 22.10
CA GLU A 24 0.52 10.24 21.88
C GLU A 24 0.32 9.34 20.68
N GLY A 25 0.00 8.08 20.96
CA GLY A 25 -0.17 7.07 19.92
C GLY A 25 -1.34 7.37 19.00
N ALA A 26 -1.42 6.61 17.92
CA ALA A 26 -2.49 6.71 16.94
C ALA A 26 -3.88 6.67 17.59
N ASP A 27 -4.72 7.65 17.24
CA ASP A 27 -6.04 7.85 17.84
C ASP A 27 -7.07 8.23 16.75
N PRO A 28 -8.11 7.40 16.54
CA PRO A 28 -9.14 7.65 15.53
C PRO A 28 -10.06 8.84 15.84
N SER A 29 -10.01 9.42 17.03
CA SER A 29 -10.91 10.48 17.51
C SER A 29 -10.25 11.86 17.60
N ILE A 30 -8.92 11.92 17.45
CA ILE A 30 -8.14 13.14 17.54
C ILE A 30 -7.55 13.45 16.17
N PRO A 31 -7.62 14.69 15.66
CA PRO A 31 -6.95 15.08 14.42
C PRO A 31 -5.44 14.89 14.49
N HIS A 32 -4.82 14.68 13.33
CA HIS A 32 -3.37 14.62 13.23
C HIS A 32 -2.73 15.98 13.53
N THR A 33 -1.48 16.00 13.96
CA THR A 33 -0.80 17.24 14.42
C THR A 33 -0.49 18.24 13.30
N HIS A 34 -0.72 17.85 12.03
CA HIS A 34 -0.62 18.70 10.84
C HIS A 34 -1.56 18.16 9.75
N SER A 35 -1.78 18.95 8.71
CA SER A 35 -2.63 18.61 7.54
C SER A 35 -1.84 18.19 6.29
N GLY A 36 -0.56 17.89 6.47
CA GLY A 36 0.35 17.38 5.46
C GLY A 36 1.65 18.18 5.36
N SER A 37 2.76 17.45 5.39
CA SER A 37 4.13 17.95 5.23
C SER A 37 4.64 17.72 3.81
N PHE A 38 4.05 16.77 3.08
CA PHE A 38 4.36 16.50 1.68
C PHE A 38 3.39 17.15 0.70
N THR A 39 3.92 17.56 -0.46
CA THR A 39 3.10 17.80 -1.65
C THR A 39 2.47 16.48 -2.09
N LYS A 40 1.14 16.46 -2.17
CA LYS A 40 0.39 15.28 -2.63
C LYS A 40 0.70 14.99 -4.11
N TYR A 41 0.83 13.72 -4.45
CA TYR A 41 0.95 13.30 -5.84
C TYR A 41 -0.31 13.61 -6.64
N GLU A 42 -0.11 13.92 -7.92
CA GLU A 42 -1.20 14.02 -8.89
C GLU A 42 -1.45 12.66 -9.55
N ARG A 43 -2.73 12.34 -9.79
CA ARG A 43 -3.16 11.12 -10.49
C ARG A 43 -2.99 11.26 -12.01
N LEU A 44 -1.76 11.50 -12.44
CA LEU A 44 -1.35 11.62 -13.84
C LEU A 44 -0.53 10.40 -14.27
N ARG A 45 -0.36 10.24 -15.59
CA ARG A 45 0.57 9.24 -16.13
C ARG A 45 2.01 9.57 -15.73
N PRO A 46 2.89 8.57 -15.52
CA PRO A 46 4.27 8.80 -15.12
C PRO A 46 5.03 9.78 -16.04
N ASN A 47 4.85 9.68 -17.35
CA ASN A 47 5.52 10.58 -18.31
C ASN A 47 5.05 12.05 -18.24
N LYS A 48 3.86 12.32 -17.68
CA LYS A 48 3.36 13.67 -17.45
C LYS A 48 3.96 14.32 -16.20
N VAL A 49 4.56 13.52 -15.32
CA VAL A 49 5.25 13.97 -14.11
C VAL A 49 6.76 13.75 -14.21
N GLY A 50 7.29 13.67 -15.43
CA GLY A 50 8.72 13.60 -15.70
C GLY A 50 9.36 12.21 -15.53
N PHE A 51 8.57 11.16 -15.38
CA PHE A 51 9.07 9.78 -15.31
C PHE A 51 8.86 9.04 -16.62
N THR A 52 9.96 8.74 -17.33
CA THR A 52 9.93 7.98 -18.57
C THR A 52 10.79 6.72 -18.42
N VAL A 53 10.29 5.60 -18.91
CA VAL A 53 11.06 4.34 -19.00
C VAL A 53 11.85 4.40 -20.29
N ASP A 54 13.18 4.53 -20.19
CA ASP A 54 14.08 4.48 -21.33
C ASP A 54 14.46 3.02 -21.69
N GLN A 55 15.20 2.83 -22.78
CA GLN A 55 15.61 1.49 -23.23
C GLN A 55 16.49 0.75 -22.20
N THR A 56 17.28 1.48 -21.40
CA THR A 56 18.11 0.87 -20.34
C THR A 56 17.22 0.28 -19.25
N MET A 57 16.18 1.02 -18.87
CA MET A 57 15.17 0.55 -17.92
C MET A 57 14.34 -0.59 -18.49
N GLU A 58 13.95 -0.53 -19.77
CA GLU A 58 13.24 -1.63 -20.43
C GLU A 58 14.03 -2.94 -20.33
N ASN A 59 15.33 -2.90 -20.62
CA ASN A 59 16.18 -4.09 -20.54
C ASN A 59 16.26 -4.62 -19.10
N LYS A 60 16.40 -3.73 -18.10
CA LYS A 60 16.41 -4.13 -16.68
C LYS A 60 15.07 -4.71 -16.21
N LEU A 61 13.95 -4.22 -16.75
CA LEU A 61 12.63 -4.74 -16.42
C LEU A 61 12.39 -6.16 -16.94
N LEU A 62 13.23 -6.67 -17.85
CA LEU A 62 13.24 -8.08 -18.25
C LEU A 62 13.84 -8.98 -17.16
N GLU A 63 14.72 -8.45 -16.32
CA GLU A 63 15.37 -9.17 -15.23
C GLU A 63 14.53 -9.16 -13.94
N GLY A 64 13.61 -8.20 -13.81
CA GLY A 64 12.70 -8.10 -12.68
C GLY A 64 12.30 -6.66 -12.34
N PRO A 65 11.65 -6.45 -11.18
CA PRO A 65 11.22 -5.13 -10.75
C PRO A 65 12.42 -4.23 -10.45
N ILE A 66 12.38 -2.99 -10.96
CA ILE A 66 13.33 -1.94 -10.58
C ILE A 66 12.79 -1.29 -9.31
N VAL A 67 13.58 -1.30 -8.23
CA VAL A 67 13.22 -0.70 -6.95
C VAL A 67 14.32 0.25 -6.49
N THR A 68 13.94 1.50 -6.23
CA THR A 68 14.83 2.55 -5.74
C THR A 68 14.36 3.01 -4.37
N VAL A 69 15.29 3.04 -3.41
CA VAL A 69 15.05 3.57 -2.06
C VAL A 69 16.03 4.73 -1.86
N GLN A 70 15.51 5.92 -1.58
CA GLN A 70 16.27 7.14 -1.38
C GLN A 70 16.02 7.68 0.03
N HIS A 71 17.10 8.00 0.73
CA HIS A 71 17.07 8.77 1.96
C HIS A 71 17.25 10.24 1.60
N LEU A 72 16.16 10.99 1.65
CA LEU A 72 16.14 12.43 1.41
C LEU A 72 16.44 13.18 2.73
N PRO A 73 16.70 14.50 2.68
CA PRO A 73 16.81 15.33 3.89
C PRO A 73 15.61 15.16 4.83
N ASP A 74 15.78 15.57 6.08
CA ASP A 74 14.74 15.53 7.12
C ASP A 74 14.20 14.12 7.44
N ASN A 75 15.01 13.09 7.17
CA ASN A 75 14.65 11.68 7.36
C ASN A 75 13.47 11.20 6.49
N ILE A 76 13.22 11.88 5.37
CA ILE A 76 12.22 11.46 4.41
C ILE A 76 12.74 10.21 3.68
N LEU A 77 11.91 9.16 3.68
CA LEU A 77 12.14 7.96 2.91
C LEU A 77 11.31 8.01 1.63
N ARG A 78 11.97 8.10 0.48
CA ARG A 78 11.33 7.95 -0.82
C ARG A 78 11.59 6.56 -1.37
N THR A 79 10.53 5.87 -1.76
CA THR A 79 10.62 4.60 -2.47
C THR A 79 9.88 4.70 -3.79
N ALA A 80 10.52 4.26 -4.87
CA ALA A 80 9.90 4.15 -6.18
C ALA A 80 10.14 2.76 -6.76
N SER A 81 9.17 2.23 -7.50
CA SER A 81 9.38 1.01 -8.27
C SER A 81 8.60 0.98 -9.58
N VAL A 82 9.19 0.29 -10.55
CA VAL A 82 8.53 -0.07 -11.82
C VAL A 82 8.67 -1.56 -12.00
N GLN A 83 7.58 -2.21 -12.42
CA GLN A 83 7.57 -3.65 -12.68
C GLN A 83 6.62 -4.01 -13.81
N ASN A 84 7.03 -4.99 -14.61
CA ASN A 84 6.13 -5.70 -15.52
C ASN A 84 5.45 -6.82 -14.74
N VAL A 85 4.15 -6.99 -14.96
CA VAL A 85 3.34 -8.04 -14.33
C VAL A 85 2.61 -8.78 -15.43
N ALA A 86 2.79 -10.10 -15.50
CA ALA A 86 2.09 -10.97 -16.46
C ALA A 86 0.61 -11.17 -16.12
N ALA A 87 -0.14 -10.08 -15.87
CA ALA A 87 -1.58 -10.08 -15.61
C ALA A 87 -2.21 -8.78 -16.14
N PRO A 88 -3.49 -8.79 -16.55
CA PRO A 88 -4.16 -7.59 -17.04
C PRO A 88 -4.40 -6.56 -15.91
N PRO A 89 -4.55 -5.26 -16.22
CA PRO A 89 -4.71 -4.21 -15.21
C PRO A 89 -5.87 -4.44 -14.23
N GLU A 90 -6.94 -5.09 -14.68
CA GLU A 90 -8.11 -5.45 -13.86
C GLU A 90 -7.75 -6.39 -12.70
N ILE A 91 -6.86 -7.36 -12.93
CA ILE A 91 -6.36 -8.25 -11.87
C ILE A 91 -5.46 -7.49 -10.91
N VAL A 92 -4.57 -6.65 -11.45
CA VAL A 92 -3.65 -5.83 -10.64
C VAL A 92 -4.43 -4.91 -9.72
N TRP A 93 -5.37 -4.12 -10.24
CA TRP A 93 -6.23 -3.25 -9.44
C TRP A 93 -7.09 -4.02 -8.46
N GLY A 94 -7.61 -5.19 -8.85
CA GLY A 94 -8.36 -6.07 -7.95
C GLY A 94 -7.56 -6.43 -6.70
N LEU A 95 -6.25 -6.66 -6.83
CA LEU A 95 -5.36 -6.92 -5.69
C LEU A 95 -4.96 -5.67 -4.91
N LEU A 96 -4.65 -4.57 -5.61
CA LEU A 96 -4.27 -3.30 -4.96
C LEU A 96 -5.43 -2.70 -4.14
N LEU A 97 -6.67 -2.97 -4.52
CA LEU A 97 -7.90 -2.49 -3.86
C LEU A 97 -8.50 -3.50 -2.88
N ASP A 98 -7.89 -4.67 -2.71
CA ASP A 98 -8.28 -5.69 -1.73
C ASP A 98 -7.59 -5.42 -0.39
N PHE A 99 -8.06 -4.36 0.27
CA PHE A 99 -7.53 -3.87 1.54
C PHE A 99 -7.66 -4.89 2.67
N ASP A 100 -8.73 -5.69 2.69
CA ASP A 100 -9.03 -6.62 3.77
C ASP A 100 -7.98 -7.74 3.87
N THR A 101 -7.42 -8.17 2.74
CA THR A 101 -6.36 -9.18 2.69
C THR A 101 -4.97 -8.60 2.44
N TYR A 102 -4.83 -7.27 2.47
CA TYR A 102 -3.56 -6.58 2.20
C TYR A 102 -2.42 -7.05 3.11
N HIS A 103 -2.71 -7.31 4.39
CA HIS A 103 -1.76 -7.85 5.37
C HIS A 103 -1.18 -9.23 5.01
N GLN A 104 -1.87 -10.00 4.18
CA GLN A 104 -1.39 -11.31 3.72
C GLN A 104 -0.36 -11.19 2.59
N ARG A 105 -0.37 -10.06 1.87
CA ARG A 105 0.43 -9.83 0.66
C ARG A 105 1.61 -8.90 0.91
N VAL A 106 1.43 -7.93 1.81
CA VAL A 106 2.41 -6.90 2.13
C VAL A 106 3.13 -7.26 3.43
N GLU A 107 4.39 -7.66 3.32
CA GLU A 107 5.25 -7.93 4.45
C GLU A 107 5.36 -6.69 5.35
N GLY A 108 5.23 -6.94 6.65
CA GLY A 108 5.27 -5.89 7.65
C GLY A 108 3.91 -5.27 7.96
N ILE A 109 2.83 -5.55 7.22
CA ILE A 109 1.48 -5.11 7.61
C ILE A 109 0.81 -6.21 8.44
N LYS A 110 0.36 -5.87 9.65
CA LYS A 110 -0.41 -6.78 10.53
C LYS A 110 -1.90 -6.61 10.37
N ILE A 111 -2.36 -5.37 10.21
CA ILE A 111 -3.78 -5.01 10.10
C ILE A 111 -3.91 -4.02 8.96
N CYS A 112 -4.95 -4.21 8.15
CA CYS A 112 -5.46 -3.25 7.18
C CYS A 112 -6.97 -3.41 7.19
N LYS A 113 -7.70 -2.39 7.66
CA LYS A 113 -9.16 -2.45 7.79
C LYS A 113 -9.78 -1.18 7.23
N VAL A 114 -10.66 -1.34 6.24
CA VAL A 114 -11.43 -0.23 5.69
C VAL A 114 -12.46 0.24 6.73
N TYR A 115 -12.48 1.54 7.02
CA TYR A 115 -13.51 2.16 7.86
C TYR A 115 -14.43 3.13 7.10
N SER A 116 -14.06 3.50 5.88
CA SER A 116 -14.90 4.28 4.99
C SER A 116 -14.60 3.96 3.54
N LYS A 117 -15.65 3.83 2.72
CA LYS A 117 -15.53 3.60 1.29
C LYS A 117 -16.70 4.28 0.58
N LYS A 118 -16.41 5.22 -0.31
CA LYS A 118 -17.43 5.99 -1.03
C LYS A 118 -17.03 6.20 -2.49
N TRP A 119 -18.04 6.32 -3.34
CA TRP A 119 -17.89 6.75 -4.72
C TRP A 119 -18.32 8.21 -4.85
N THR A 120 -17.57 8.98 -5.61
CA THR A 120 -17.97 10.34 -6.03
C THR A 120 -18.79 10.26 -7.31
N LEU A 121 -19.54 11.32 -7.61
CA LEU A 121 -20.29 11.43 -8.87
C LEU A 121 -19.38 11.34 -10.10
N GLY A 122 -18.11 11.71 -9.98
CA GLY A 122 -17.11 11.63 -11.05
C GLY A 122 -16.48 10.25 -11.25
N GLY A 123 -17.00 9.20 -10.60
CA GLY A 123 -16.46 7.84 -10.71
C GLY A 123 -15.14 7.63 -9.96
N THR A 124 -14.77 8.53 -9.06
CA THR A 124 -13.62 8.36 -8.16
C THR A 124 -14.04 7.57 -6.94
N GLN A 125 -13.22 6.61 -6.51
CA GLN A 125 -13.41 5.88 -5.27
C GLN A 125 -12.50 6.44 -4.19
N VAL A 126 -13.07 6.83 -3.05
CA VAL A 126 -12.33 7.25 -1.85
C VAL A 126 -12.44 6.14 -0.81
N ILE A 127 -11.29 5.67 -0.32
CA ILE A 127 -11.17 4.54 0.60
C ILE A 127 -10.30 4.95 1.77
N CYS A 128 -10.85 4.94 2.97
CA CYS A 128 -10.12 5.24 4.19
C CYS A 128 -9.89 3.95 4.98
N ALA A 129 -8.64 3.70 5.38
CA ALA A 129 -8.25 2.44 6.02
C ALA A 129 -7.29 2.66 7.20
N ASP A 130 -7.47 1.83 8.23
CA ASP A 130 -6.64 1.73 9.43
C ASP A 130 -5.58 0.65 9.22
N TYR A 131 -4.32 1.04 9.37
CA TYR A 131 -3.17 0.18 9.21
C TYR A 131 -2.46 -0.02 10.53
N THR A 132 -1.92 -1.22 10.72
CA THR A 132 -0.87 -1.46 11.71
C THR A 132 0.31 -2.13 11.02
N ALA A 133 1.43 -1.41 10.91
CA ALA A 133 2.69 -1.95 10.43
C ALA A 133 3.57 -2.43 11.59
N ARG A 134 4.35 -3.49 11.35
CA ARG A 134 5.41 -3.97 12.23
C ARG A 134 6.75 -3.50 11.69
N ILE A 135 7.36 -2.56 12.41
CA ILE A 135 8.68 -2.02 12.10
C ILE A 135 9.65 -2.53 13.16
N GLY A 136 10.37 -3.61 12.86
CA GLY A 136 11.18 -4.31 13.86
C GLY A 136 10.31 -4.89 14.98
N THR A 137 10.56 -4.45 16.22
CA THR A 137 9.77 -4.85 17.41
C THR A 137 8.53 -3.98 17.62
N PHE A 138 8.46 -2.81 16.97
CA PHE A 138 7.41 -1.82 17.17
C PHE A 138 6.18 -2.07 16.29
N ASN A 139 5.02 -1.69 16.78
CA ASN A 139 3.80 -1.55 15.98
C ASN A 139 3.58 -0.06 15.72
N VAL A 140 3.35 0.30 14.47
CA VAL A 140 3.05 1.66 14.02
C VAL A 140 1.66 1.63 13.43
N ARG A 141 0.71 2.29 14.09
CA ARG A 141 -0.67 2.41 13.63
C ARG A 141 -0.87 3.74 12.92
N TYR A 142 -1.58 3.73 11.79
CA TYR A 142 -1.79 4.94 10.99
C TYR A 142 -3.05 4.81 10.13
N PHE A 143 -3.60 5.95 9.74
CA PHE A 143 -4.85 6.05 8.99
C PHE A 143 -4.57 6.70 7.64
N MET A 144 -5.04 6.08 6.56
CA MET A 144 -4.78 6.54 5.20
C MET A 144 -6.09 6.82 4.47
N GLU A 145 -6.10 7.88 3.68
CA GLU A 145 -7.11 8.12 2.65
C GLU A 145 -6.53 7.81 1.26
N HIS A 146 -7.18 6.91 0.54
CA HIS A 146 -6.85 6.54 -0.84
C HIS A 146 -7.88 7.13 -1.78
N THR A 147 -7.43 7.68 -2.89
CA THR A 147 -8.27 8.18 -3.97
C THR A 147 -7.91 7.43 -5.25
N TYR A 148 -8.80 6.55 -5.70
CA TYR A 148 -8.64 5.75 -6.91
C TYR A 148 -9.52 6.29 -8.04
N GLU A 149 -8.92 6.56 -9.20
CA GLU A 149 -9.61 6.97 -10.42
C GLU A 149 -9.47 5.88 -11.50
N PRO A 150 -10.49 5.01 -11.68
CA PRO A 150 -10.43 3.92 -12.66
C PRO A 150 -10.13 4.39 -14.08
N ILE A 151 -10.75 5.50 -14.50
CA ILE A 151 -10.57 6.08 -15.85
C ILE A 151 -9.10 6.46 -16.10
N LYS A 152 -8.39 6.93 -15.07
CA LYS A 152 -6.98 7.32 -15.16
C LYS A 152 -6.01 6.17 -14.89
N ASN A 153 -6.52 4.99 -14.50
CA ASN A 153 -5.72 3.90 -13.94
C ASN A 153 -4.67 4.38 -12.92
N SER A 154 -5.11 5.20 -11.98
CA SER A 154 -4.23 5.78 -10.97
C SER A 154 -4.89 5.82 -9.60
N MET A 155 -4.10 5.59 -8.56
CA MET A 155 -4.48 5.78 -7.18
C MET A 155 -3.42 6.61 -6.47
N THR A 156 -3.85 7.58 -5.68
CA THR A 156 -2.97 8.29 -4.75
C THR A 156 -3.44 8.08 -3.34
N TRP A 157 -2.54 8.23 -2.38
CA TRP A 157 -2.89 8.22 -0.96
C TRP A 157 -2.15 9.29 -0.19
N ALA A 158 -2.73 9.65 0.95
CA ALA A 158 -2.14 10.46 2.00
C ALA A 158 -2.62 9.95 3.36
N LEU A 159 -2.03 10.44 4.46
CA LEU A 159 -2.64 10.26 5.77
C LEU A 159 -4.08 10.83 5.78
N ASP A 160 -4.98 10.16 6.50
CA ASP A 160 -6.25 10.76 6.92
C ASP A 160 -5.99 11.68 8.11
N TYR A 161 -5.78 12.97 7.83
CA TYR A 161 -5.44 13.97 8.85
C TYR A 161 -6.58 14.26 9.84
N SER A 162 -7.79 13.75 9.62
CA SER A 162 -8.85 13.79 10.64
C SER A 162 -8.60 12.85 11.81
N ARG A 163 -7.58 11.97 11.69
CA ARG A 163 -7.19 10.97 12.69
C ARG A 163 -5.69 11.02 12.95
N ARG A 164 -5.29 10.92 14.21
CA ARG A 164 -3.88 10.96 14.60
C ARG A 164 -3.23 9.64 14.26
N SER A 165 -2.14 9.68 13.52
CA SER A 165 -1.32 8.51 13.17
C SER A 165 -0.01 8.51 13.97
N ASP A 166 0.55 7.32 14.22
CA ASP A 166 1.93 7.22 14.74
C ASP A 166 2.93 7.70 13.67
N LEU A 167 2.63 7.39 12.40
CA LEU A 167 3.37 7.87 11.25
C LEU A 167 3.29 9.39 11.19
N HIS A 168 4.43 10.05 10.99
CA HIS A 168 4.44 11.51 10.94
C HIS A 168 3.78 11.98 9.66
N ASP A 169 4.24 11.52 8.49
CA ASP A 169 3.53 11.77 7.24
C ASP A 169 3.77 10.66 6.22
N SER A 170 2.84 10.49 5.28
CA SER A 170 3.06 9.71 4.07
C SER A 170 2.12 10.11 2.95
N VAL A 171 2.67 10.16 1.74
CA VAL A 171 1.94 10.26 0.49
C VAL A 171 2.44 9.21 -0.49
N GLY A 172 1.63 8.85 -1.47
CA GLY A 172 2.09 7.97 -2.53
C GLY A 172 1.13 7.83 -3.68
N TYR A 173 1.56 7.00 -4.62
CA TYR A 173 1.04 6.90 -5.96
C TYR A 173 1.19 5.48 -6.52
N TRP A 174 0.12 4.99 -7.12
CA TRP A 174 0.08 3.83 -7.99
C TRP A 174 -0.43 4.26 -9.36
N TYR A 175 0.15 3.70 -10.41
CA TYR A 175 -0.40 3.75 -11.75
C TYR A 175 -0.16 2.42 -12.46
N VAL A 176 -1.15 1.99 -13.22
CA VAL A 176 -1.15 0.70 -13.91
C VAL A 176 -1.53 0.94 -15.35
N GLU A 177 -0.76 0.45 -16.29
CA GLU A 177 -1.12 0.47 -17.71
C GLU A 177 -0.93 -0.88 -18.36
N SER A 178 -1.67 -1.14 -19.43
CA SER A 178 -1.46 -2.34 -20.25
C SER A 178 -0.08 -2.29 -20.90
N HIS A 179 0.66 -3.39 -20.83
CA HIS A 179 1.99 -3.49 -21.41
C HIS A 179 2.30 -4.94 -21.80
N ASN A 180 2.63 -5.18 -23.08
CA ASN A 180 3.05 -6.49 -23.61
C ASN A 180 2.15 -7.68 -23.19
N GLY A 181 0.83 -7.51 -23.28
CA GLY A 181 -0.14 -8.56 -22.91
C GLY A 181 -0.38 -8.72 -21.41
N GLY A 182 0.35 -7.98 -20.57
CA GLY A 182 0.14 -7.85 -19.13
C GLY A 182 -0.02 -6.39 -18.72
N SER A 183 0.58 -6.04 -17.59
CA SER A 183 0.55 -4.68 -17.04
C SER A 183 1.95 -4.18 -16.73
N ARG A 184 2.15 -2.87 -16.84
CA ARG A 184 3.24 -2.16 -16.19
C ARG A 184 2.70 -1.39 -14.99
N VAL A 185 3.34 -1.58 -13.85
CA VAL A 185 2.93 -1.00 -12.57
C VAL A 185 4.01 -0.05 -12.07
N PHE A 186 3.60 1.16 -11.75
CA PHE A 186 4.42 2.22 -11.20
C PHE A 186 3.97 2.50 -9.77
N TYR A 187 4.96 2.61 -8.88
CA TYR A 187 4.77 2.89 -7.46
C TYR A 187 5.70 4.01 -7.06
N THR A 188 5.19 4.95 -6.27
CA THR A 188 6.04 5.86 -5.50
C THR A 188 5.41 6.14 -4.14
N THR A 189 6.23 6.23 -3.10
CA THR A 189 5.80 6.74 -1.81
C THR A 189 6.88 7.58 -1.17
N ASP A 190 6.45 8.64 -0.49
CA ASP A 190 7.24 9.37 0.47
C ASP A 190 6.68 9.09 1.86
N ALA A 191 7.56 8.82 2.82
CA ALA A 191 7.19 8.54 4.19
C ALA A 191 8.15 9.20 5.17
N LEU A 192 7.58 9.82 6.20
CA LEU A 192 8.27 10.30 7.40
C LEU A 192 7.93 9.35 8.55
N LEU A 193 8.88 8.47 8.84
CA LEU A 193 8.74 7.50 9.93
C LEU A 193 8.77 8.21 11.30
N PRO A 194 8.08 7.67 12.32
CA PRO A 194 7.99 8.30 13.63
C PRO A 194 9.39 8.62 14.22
N PRO A 195 9.58 9.78 14.87
CA PRO A 195 10.89 10.19 15.37
C PRO A 195 11.43 9.26 16.45
N TRP A 196 10.55 8.61 17.20
CA TRP A 196 10.90 7.66 18.26
C TRP A 196 11.44 6.31 17.74
N ILE A 197 11.33 6.00 16.44
CA ILE A 197 11.95 4.81 15.86
C ILE A 197 13.45 5.07 15.58
N PRO A 198 14.37 4.24 16.09
CA PRO A 198 15.80 4.35 15.78
C PRO A 198 16.11 4.25 14.28
N SER A 199 17.02 5.10 13.79
CA SER A 199 17.39 5.16 12.36
C SER A 199 17.87 3.83 11.75
N PRO A 200 18.67 2.98 12.44
CA PRO A 200 19.04 1.67 11.90
C PRO A 200 17.83 0.78 11.58
N ILE A 201 16.79 0.84 12.43
CA ILE A 201 15.55 0.09 12.25
C ILE A 201 14.73 0.67 11.08
N LYS A 202 14.65 2.01 10.98
CA LYS A 202 14.02 2.69 9.84
C LYS A 202 14.64 2.24 8.51
N ASN A 203 15.96 2.26 8.42
CA ASN A 203 16.71 1.93 7.21
C ASN A 203 16.58 0.44 6.84
N ALA A 204 16.61 -0.45 7.84
CA ALA A 204 16.41 -1.89 7.62
C ALA A 204 14.98 -2.19 7.14
N PHE A 205 13.96 -1.55 7.73
CA PHE A 205 12.56 -1.72 7.32
C PHE A 205 12.34 -1.23 5.88
N ALA A 206 12.79 -0.02 5.58
CA ALA A 206 12.70 0.59 4.26
C ALA A 206 13.25 -0.32 3.15
N ASN A 207 14.47 -0.80 3.33
CA ASN A 207 15.15 -1.62 2.34
C ASN A 207 14.53 -3.02 2.19
N ARG A 208 14.07 -3.62 3.29
CA ARG A 208 13.56 -4.99 3.29
C ARG A 208 12.09 -5.08 2.91
N ALA A 209 11.22 -4.32 3.58
CA ALA A 209 9.78 -4.40 3.38
C ALA A 209 9.44 -3.98 1.94
N MET A 210 9.99 -2.86 1.47
CA MET A 210 9.59 -2.33 0.16
C MET A 210 10.03 -3.22 -1.00
N ARG A 211 11.28 -3.73 -0.99
CA ARG A 211 11.75 -4.64 -2.05
C ARG A 211 10.92 -5.92 -2.11
N ARG A 212 10.54 -6.48 -0.95
CA ARG A 212 9.74 -7.70 -0.88
C ARG A 212 8.28 -7.51 -1.28
N ASN A 213 7.71 -6.35 -0.96
CA ASN A 213 6.33 -6.03 -1.31
C ASN A 213 6.14 -5.87 -2.82
N VAL A 214 7.09 -5.20 -3.48
CA VAL A 214 7.07 -5.09 -4.95
C VAL A 214 7.23 -6.48 -5.58
N ALA A 215 8.22 -7.26 -5.15
CA ALA A 215 8.49 -8.60 -5.70
C ALA A 215 7.32 -9.60 -5.57
N ARG A 216 6.37 -9.37 -4.65
CA ARG A 216 5.21 -10.25 -4.44
C ARG A 216 3.99 -9.93 -5.31
N LEU A 217 3.97 -8.79 -6.00
CA LEU A 217 2.78 -8.39 -6.76
C LEU A 217 2.49 -9.36 -7.92
N GLU A 218 3.50 -9.68 -8.72
CA GLU A 218 3.31 -10.59 -9.85
C GLU A 218 2.89 -12.01 -9.43
N PRO A 219 3.58 -12.69 -8.49
CA PRO A 219 3.11 -13.97 -7.97
C PRO A 219 1.66 -13.94 -7.49
N ALA A 220 1.26 -12.90 -6.75
CA ALA A 220 -0.12 -12.75 -6.29
C ALA A 220 -1.12 -12.59 -7.45
N CYS A 221 -0.75 -11.87 -8.52
CA CYS A 221 -1.56 -11.73 -9.72
C CYS A 221 -1.73 -13.07 -10.44
N LEU A 222 -0.64 -13.83 -10.59
CA LEU A 222 -0.68 -15.16 -11.21
C LEU A 222 -1.55 -16.13 -10.42
N GLU A 223 -1.45 -16.13 -9.09
CA GLU A 223 -2.33 -16.91 -8.22
C GLU A 223 -3.81 -16.52 -8.37
N ALA A 224 -4.10 -15.22 -8.42
CA ALA A 224 -5.47 -14.72 -8.61
C ALA A 224 -6.06 -15.17 -9.95
N MET A 225 -5.27 -15.12 -11.03
CA MET A 225 -5.69 -15.62 -12.35
C MET A 225 -5.90 -17.14 -12.36
N ALA A 226 -5.02 -17.91 -11.72
CA ALA A 226 -5.16 -19.37 -11.61
C ALA A 226 -6.46 -19.75 -10.86
N ARG A 227 -6.77 -19.06 -9.77
CA ARG A 227 -8.03 -19.25 -9.01
C ARG A 227 -9.28 -18.96 -9.86
N ARG A 228 -9.24 -17.94 -10.72
CA ARG A 228 -10.36 -17.63 -11.64
C ARG A 228 -10.56 -18.75 -12.68
N LYS A 229 -9.48 -19.26 -13.27
CA LYS A 229 -9.54 -20.39 -14.22
C LYS A 229 -10.12 -21.66 -13.57
N GLY A 230 -9.72 -21.96 -12.33
CA GLY A 230 -10.22 -23.11 -11.58
C GLY A 230 -11.72 -23.03 -11.23
N LYS A 231 -12.26 -21.82 -10.99
CA LYS A 231 -13.69 -21.62 -10.74
C LYS A 231 -14.55 -21.61 -12.02
N GLY A 232 -13.96 -21.27 -13.17
CA GLY A 232 -14.64 -21.26 -14.48
C GLY A 232 -14.77 -22.63 -15.16
N GLY A 233 -14.03 -23.65 -14.71
CA GLY A 233 -14.06 -25.00 -15.29
C GLY A 233 -15.19 -25.93 -14.82
N GLY A 234 -16.07 -25.46 -13.91
CA GLY A 234 -17.12 -26.28 -13.28
C GLY A 234 -18.46 -26.32 -14.00
N LEU A 235 -18.70 -25.49 -15.01
CA LEU A 235 -19.91 -25.57 -15.84
C LEU A 235 -19.64 -26.46 -17.05
N GLY A 236 -19.55 -27.75 -16.77
CA GLY A 236 -19.63 -28.79 -17.79
C GLY A 236 -20.95 -28.65 -18.54
N PHE A 237 -20.83 -28.26 -19.82
CA PHE A 237 -21.89 -28.36 -20.80
C PHE A 237 -22.35 -29.83 -20.82
N LYS A 238 -23.49 -30.14 -20.17
CA LYS A 238 -24.18 -31.41 -20.41
C LYS A 238 -24.65 -31.38 -21.86
N ARG A 239 -23.79 -31.84 -22.78
CA ARG A 239 -24.25 -32.33 -24.07
C ARG A 239 -25.17 -33.52 -23.76
N GLY A 240 -26.46 -33.30 -23.88
CA GLY A 240 -27.45 -34.38 -23.87
C GLY A 240 -27.04 -35.45 -24.89
N PRO A 241 -27.30 -36.73 -24.62
CA PRO A 241 -26.89 -37.79 -25.52
C PRO A 241 -27.61 -37.62 -26.86
N LEU A 242 -26.81 -37.48 -27.92
CA LEU A 242 -27.23 -37.77 -29.28
C LEU A 242 -27.53 -39.27 -29.35
N GLN A 243 -28.80 -39.65 -29.13
CA GLN A 243 -29.30 -40.94 -29.58
C GLN A 243 -29.62 -40.84 -31.07
N GLY A 244 -28.74 -41.44 -31.87
CA GLY A 244 -28.98 -41.71 -33.27
C GLY A 244 -29.74 -43.04 -33.47
N PHE A 245 -30.60 -43.01 -34.48
CA PHE A 245 -31.03 -44.10 -35.35
C PHE A 245 -31.89 -45.26 -34.79
N GLY A 246 -33.15 -45.28 -35.26
CA GLY A 246 -33.98 -46.47 -35.43
C GLY A 246 -34.82 -46.33 -36.69
N ARG A 247 -34.50 -47.13 -37.72
CA ARG A 247 -35.16 -47.20 -39.04
C ARG A 247 -36.33 -48.20 -38.98
N SER A 248 -37.41 -47.85 -39.69
CA SER A 248 -38.27 -48.74 -40.53
C SER A 248 -39.32 -49.68 -39.90
N LYS A 249 -40.60 -49.46 -40.24
CA LYS A 249 -41.49 -50.26 -41.15
C LYS A 249 -42.97 -49.96 -40.81
N ALA A 250 -43.75 -49.42 -41.76
CA ALA A 250 -44.67 -50.14 -42.64
C ALA A 250 -45.86 -50.82 -41.92
N SER A 251 -47.02 -50.16 -41.91
CA SER A 251 -48.32 -50.64 -42.42
C SER A 251 -49.29 -49.46 -42.47
#